data_AF-A0A821ZK18-F1
#
_entry.id   AF-A0A821ZK18-F1
#
_cell.length_a   1.000
_cell.length_b   1.000
_cell.length_c   1.000
_cell.angle_alpha   90.00
_cell.angle_beta   90.00
_cell.angle_gamma   90.00
#
_symmetry.space_group_name_H-M   'P 1'
#
loop_
_entity.id
_entity.type
_entity.pdbx_description
1 polymer ?
#
loop_
_entity_poly.entity_id
_entity_poly.type
_entity_poly.pdbx_seq_one_letter_code
_entity_poly.pdbx_strand_id
1 'polypeptide(L)'
;MSSNNVLIRSITIYAGFPIFIGGILGNLLNVRFLWRTRHNPCAFIFLISSFINCIVLFYGLLTRILSIGFNLDWSTKDLIWCKTRLAFTQASTSISLSCICLASIDRFLVSCRQDKYRKLSKLSTARLAVIIIIIFWLCHSIPYLVYAELLTSLTTGLISCSFVPNKEFTNYRIYVTLPIYTGLFPSLILAIIGIMTYKNTNKLQISRQRQLVQKQLTSMMLMQIPILFFTILPYIAFTEYTLLTTTMIKSQDKKNIENLFANIFPLIFYITFACPFFVFFASSKSFRQEAKMFFSCQLFINHRVQPQSTTTTRNIQGNLPAVEK
;
A
#
# COMPACT_ATOMS: atom_id res chain seq x y z
N MET A 1 23.27 14.30 -26.06
CA MET A 1 22.34 13.92 -24.97
C MET A 1 22.38 15.04 -23.94
N SER A 2 21.26 15.70 -23.61
CA SER A 2 21.30 16.88 -22.72
C SER A 2 21.71 16.46 -21.29
N SER A 3 22.44 17.32 -20.56
CA SER A 3 22.86 17.05 -19.17
C SER A 3 21.68 16.71 -18.26
N ASN A 4 20.49 17.26 -18.54
CA ASN A 4 19.25 16.97 -17.82
C ASN A 4 18.81 15.49 -17.96
N ASN A 5 18.95 14.90 -19.15
CA ASN A 5 18.57 13.50 -19.37
C ASN A 5 19.48 12.54 -18.61
N VAL A 6 20.77 12.86 -18.48
CA VAL A 6 21.71 12.07 -17.68
C VAL A 6 21.34 12.14 -16.20
N LEU A 7 21.02 13.33 -15.69
CA LEU A 7 20.59 13.53 -14.31
C LEU A 7 19.31 12.73 -13.98
N ILE A 8 18.28 12.84 -14.81
CA ILE A 8 16.99 12.13 -14.63
C ILE A 8 17.20 10.62 -14.60
N ARG A 9 18.04 10.11 -15.51
CA ARG A 9 18.38 8.69 -15.58
C ARG A 9 19.06 8.22 -14.29
N SER A 10 20.07 8.97 -13.84
CA SER A 10 20.79 8.67 -12.60
C SER A 10 19.86 8.69 -11.39
N ILE A 11 19.01 9.70 -11.23
CA ILE A 11 18.03 9.78 -10.12
C ILE A 11 17.10 8.57 -10.15
N THR A 12 16.56 8.22 -11.32
CA THR A 12 15.63 7.10 -11.45
C THR A 12 16.29 5.77 -11.06
N ILE A 13 17.55 5.55 -11.43
CA ILE A 13 18.29 4.34 -11.05
C ILE A 13 18.62 4.37 -9.55
N TYR A 14 19.33 5.40 -9.08
CA TYR A 14 19.90 5.43 -7.74
C TYR A 14 18.85 5.61 -6.64
N ALA A 15 17.73 6.28 -6.90
CA ALA A 15 16.62 6.34 -5.95
C ALA A 15 15.62 5.19 -6.18
N GLY A 16 15.34 4.81 -7.43
CA GLY A 16 14.34 3.81 -7.75
C GLY A 16 14.68 2.41 -7.27
N PHE A 17 15.92 1.93 -7.48
CA PHE A 17 16.30 0.57 -7.06
C PHE A 17 16.24 0.37 -5.54
N PRO A 18 16.77 1.28 -4.70
CA PRO A 18 16.61 1.15 -3.25
C PRO A 18 15.15 1.14 -2.80
N ILE A 19 14.29 1.98 -3.39
CA ILE A 19 12.84 1.98 -3.10
C ILE A 19 12.22 0.63 -3.51
N PHE A 20 12.58 0.11 -4.68
CA PHE A 20 12.07 -1.16 -5.19
C PHE A 20 12.51 -2.34 -4.32
N ILE A 21 13.82 -2.50 -4.09
CA ILE A 21 14.39 -3.61 -3.31
C ILE A 21 13.89 -3.54 -1.86
N GLY A 22 13.99 -2.36 -1.24
CA GLY A 22 13.50 -2.14 0.12
C GLY A 22 12.00 -2.38 0.24
N GLY A 23 11.22 -1.96 -0.75
CA GLY A 23 9.78 -2.16 -0.80
C GLY A 23 9.39 -3.63 -0.97
N ILE A 24 10.03 -4.38 -1.87
CA ILE A 24 9.74 -5.80 -2.08
C ILE A 24 10.12 -6.62 -0.84
N LEU A 25 11.36 -6.49 -0.35
CA LEU A 25 11.79 -7.18 0.86
C LEU A 25 10.89 -6.84 2.05
N GLY A 26 10.54 -5.57 2.16
CA GLY A 26 9.68 -5.08 3.20
C GLY A 26 8.27 -5.66 3.18
N ASN A 27 7.62 -5.67 2.01
CA ASN A 27 6.29 -6.25 1.87
C ASN A 27 6.29 -7.78 2.05
N LEU A 28 7.35 -8.49 1.63
CA LEU A 28 7.48 -9.93 1.89
C LEU A 28 7.59 -10.25 3.40
N LEU A 29 8.34 -9.45 4.15
CA LEU A 29 8.41 -9.57 5.61
C LEU A 29 7.07 -9.25 6.28
N ASN A 30 6.36 -8.23 5.79
CA ASN A 30 5.00 -7.93 6.26
C ASN A 30 4.05 -9.11 6.01
N VAL A 31 4.09 -9.72 4.83
CA VAL A 31 3.30 -10.91 4.50
C VAL A 31 3.60 -12.03 5.51
N ARG A 32 4.87 -12.33 5.77
CA ARG A 32 5.28 -13.38 6.72
C ARG A 32 4.72 -13.14 8.13
N PHE A 33 4.84 -11.91 8.64
CA PHE A 33 4.37 -11.54 9.98
C PHE A 33 2.84 -11.53 10.07
N LEU A 34 2.18 -10.87 9.12
CA LEU A 34 0.72 -10.71 9.09
C LEU A 34 0.02 -12.04 8.82
N TRP A 35 0.66 -12.98 8.11
CA TRP A 35 0.13 -14.33 7.92
C TRP A 35 -0.18 -15.03 9.25
N ARG A 36 0.68 -14.88 10.26
CA ARG A 36 0.45 -15.49 11.58
C ARG A 36 -0.69 -14.81 12.34
N THR A 37 -0.95 -13.54 12.07
CA THR A 37 -2.00 -12.74 12.73
C THR A 37 -3.26 -12.56 11.86
N ARG A 38 -3.36 -13.28 10.73
CA ARG A 38 -4.42 -13.17 9.71
C ARG A 38 -5.84 -13.44 10.21
N HIS A 39 -5.98 -13.99 11.42
CA HIS A 39 -7.28 -14.16 12.07
C HIS A 39 -7.87 -12.80 12.53
N ASN A 40 -7.03 -11.77 12.69
CA ASN A 40 -7.48 -10.41 12.94
C ASN A 40 -7.88 -9.72 11.61
N PRO A 41 -9.07 -9.10 11.50
CA PRO A 41 -9.56 -8.50 10.26
C PRO A 41 -8.62 -7.44 9.65
N CYS A 42 -8.15 -6.47 10.44
CA CYS A 42 -7.16 -5.48 10.01
C CYS A 42 -5.83 -6.11 9.54
N ALA A 43 -5.32 -7.12 10.26
CA ALA A 43 -4.09 -7.81 9.86
C ALA A 43 -4.28 -8.54 8.52
N PHE A 44 -5.45 -9.13 8.29
CA PHE A 44 -5.83 -9.71 7.00
C PHE A 44 -5.88 -8.66 5.90
N ILE A 45 -6.48 -7.49 6.14
CA ILE A 45 -6.53 -6.39 5.15
C ILE A 45 -5.11 -5.89 4.81
N PHE A 46 -4.25 -5.69 5.81
CA PHE A 46 -2.85 -5.30 5.57
C PHE A 46 -2.03 -6.39 4.87
N LEU A 47 -2.34 -7.67 5.11
CA LEU A 47 -1.73 -8.78 4.39
C LEU A 47 -2.03 -8.68 2.89
N ILE A 48 -3.31 -8.47 2.53
CA ILE A 48 -3.70 -8.28 1.13
C ILE A 48 -3.06 -7.02 0.55
N SER A 49 -3.09 -5.89 1.27
CA SER A 49 -2.40 -4.66 0.84
C SER A 49 -0.92 -4.90 0.57
N SER A 50 -0.22 -5.71 1.37
CA SER A 50 1.20 -6.02 1.16
C SER A 50 1.45 -6.79 -0.15
N PHE A 51 0.58 -7.75 -0.50
CA PHE A 51 0.65 -8.42 -1.81
C PHE A 51 0.39 -7.45 -2.97
N ILE A 52 -0.63 -6.60 -2.85
CA ILE A 52 -0.96 -5.61 -3.86
C ILE A 52 0.17 -4.57 -4.01
N ASN A 53 0.83 -4.16 -2.92
CA ASN A 53 1.99 -3.28 -2.96
C ASN A 53 3.14 -3.88 -3.77
N CYS A 54 3.39 -5.19 -3.65
CA CYS A 54 4.37 -5.85 -4.51
C CYS A 54 3.99 -5.69 -5.99
N ILE A 55 2.72 -5.88 -6.34
CA ILE A 55 2.22 -5.69 -7.72
C ILE A 55 2.45 -4.23 -8.18
N VAL A 56 2.15 -3.24 -7.34
CA VAL A 56 2.41 -1.81 -7.64
C VAL A 56 3.90 -1.57 -7.92
N LEU A 57 4.78 -2.15 -7.09
CA LEU A 57 6.22 -1.99 -7.25
C LEU A 57 6.76 -2.69 -8.51
N PHE A 58 6.24 -3.86 -8.87
CA PHE A 58 6.63 -4.57 -10.10
C PHE A 58 6.08 -3.89 -11.36
N TYR A 59 4.77 -3.67 -11.45
CA TYR A 59 4.16 -3.11 -12.67
C TYR A 59 4.38 -1.61 -12.80
N GLY A 60 4.44 -0.88 -11.68
CA GLY A 60 4.63 0.56 -11.67
C GLY A 60 6.10 0.97 -11.63
N LEU A 61 6.79 0.69 -10.50
CA LEU A 61 8.13 1.21 -10.26
C LEU A 61 9.21 0.52 -11.10
N LEU A 62 9.23 -0.81 -11.17
CA LEU A 62 10.26 -1.53 -11.94
C LEU A 62 10.17 -1.19 -13.43
N THR A 63 8.97 -1.18 -14.01
CA THR A 63 8.78 -0.79 -15.42
C THR A 63 9.22 0.66 -15.67
N ARG A 64 9.02 1.55 -14.70
CA ARG A 64 9.51 2.94 -14.76
C ARG A 64 11.04 2.99 -14.74
N ILE A 65 11.68 2.24 -13.85
CA ILE A 65 13.15 2.16 -13.76
C ILE A 65 13.73 1.64 -15.09
N LEU A 66 13.13 0.61 -15.67
CA LEU A 66 13.57 0.07 -16.95
C LEU A 66 13.37 1.08 -18.09
N SER A 67 12.20 1.70 -18.18
CA SER A 67 11.88 2.69 -19.23
C SER A 67 12.77 3.94 -19.13
N ILE A 68 12.82 4.63 -18.00
CA ILE A 68 13.54 5.92 -17.87
C ILE A 68 15.03 5.71 -17.51
N GLY A 69 15.31 4.74 -16.65
CA GLY A 69 16.67 4.44 -16.19
C GLY A 69 17.51 3.70 -17.23
N PHE A 70 16.92 2.83 -18.04
CA PHE A 70 17.67 2.02 -19.02
C PHE A 70 17.25 2.24 -20.48
N ASN A 71 16.28 3.13 -20.75
CA ASN A 71 15.67 3.29 -22.07
C ASN A 71 15.06 1.98 -22.61
N LEU A 72 14.68 1.07 -21.70
CA LEU A 72 14.02 -0.20 -22.00
C LEU A 72 12.52 -0.02 -21.80
N ASP A 73 11.87 0.60 -22.79
CA ASP A 73 10.43 0.81 -22.76
C ASP A 73 9.70 -0.20 -23.66
N TRP A 74 9.21 -1.29 -23.06
CA TRP A 74 8.36 -2.24 -23.78
C TRP A 74 7.00 -1.65 -24.14
N SER A 75 6.55 -0.61 -23.43
CA SER A 75 5.25 0.01 -23.70
C SER A 75 5.25 0.84 -24.97
N THR A 76 6.40 1.08 -25.60
CA THR A 76 6.46 1.71 -26.94
C THR A 76 6.45 0.69 -28.07
N LYS A 77 6.62 -0.60 -27.77
CA LYS A 77 6.72 -1.69 -28.76
C LYS A 77 5.50 -2.59 -28.78
N ASP A 78 4.88 -2.79 -27.61
CA ASP A 78 3.78 -3.73 -27.43
C ASP A 78 2.55 -3.02 -26.86
N LEU A 79 1.46 -3.07 -27.63
CA LEU A 79 0.17 -2.46 -27.26
C LEU A 79 -0.47 -3.14 -26.04
N ILE A 80 -0.34 -4.46 -25.93
CA ILE A 80 -0.87 -5.24 -24.81
C ILE A 80 -0.13 -4.82 -23.54
N TRP A 81 1.20 -4.69 -23.61
CA TRP A 81 1.99 -4.22 -22.47
C TRP A 81 1.65 -2.78 -22.08
N CYS A 82 1.46 -1.88 -23.04
CA CYS A 82 1.02 -0.50 -22.80
C CYS A 82 -0.31 -0.45 -22.02
N LYS A 83 -1.34 -1.16 -22.51
CA LYS A 83 -2.68 -1.22 -21.90
C LYS A 83 -2.63 -1.84 -20.52
N THR A 84 -2.05 -3.03 -20.41
CA THR A 84 -2.03 -3.80 -19.14
C THR A 84 -1.22 -3.06 -18.08
N ARG A 85 -0.05 -2.50 -18.39
CA ARG A 85 0.75 -1.72 -17.45
C ARG A 85 -0.07 -0.59 -16.81
N LEU A 86 -0.73 0.24 -17.61
CA LEU A 86 -1.52 1.37 -17.11
C LEU A 86 -2.70 0.91 -16.25
N ALA A 87 -3.47 -0.09 -16.72
CA ALA A 87 -4.62 -0.60 -16.00
C ALA A 87 -4.23 -1.30 -14.68
N PHE A 88 -3.21 -2.15 -14.69
CA PHE A 88 -2.75 -2.84 -13.48
C PHE A 88 -2.14 -1.88 -12.48
N THR A 89 -1.33 -0.90 -12.91
CA THR A 89 -0.78 0.12 -11.99
C THR A 89 -1.90 0.95 -11.36
N GLN A 90 -2.91 1.36 -12.14
CA GLN A 90 -4.07 2.07 -11.60
C GLN A 90 -4.86 1.22 -10.60
N ALA A 91 -5.28 0.00 -11.00
CA ALA A 91 -6.08 -0.88 -10.16
C ALA A 91 -5.34 -1.21 -8.85
N SER A 92 -4.09 -1.63 -8.92
CA SER A 92 -3.31 -2.05 -7.75
C SER A 92 -3.06 -0.88 -6.79
N THR A 93 -2.79 0.32 -7.32
CA THR A 93 -2.67 1.54 -6.53
C THR A 93 -3.96 1.83 -5.74
N SER A 94 -5.10 1.86 -6.43
CA SER A 94 -6.39 2.17 -5.81
C SER A 94 -6.83 1.10 -4.82
N ILE A 95 -6.60 -0.18 -5.11
CA ILE A 95 -6.85 -1.29 -4.19
C ILE A 95 -6.00 -1.14 -2.93
N SER A 96 -4.70 -0.84 -3.06
CA SER A 96 -3.83 -0.71 -1.89
C SER A 96 -4.25 0.44 -0.97
N LEU A 97 -4.49 1.63 -1.53
CA LEU A 97 -4.95 2.79 -0.76
C LEU A 97 -6.31 2.53 -0.08
N SER A 98 -7.21 1.86 -0.80
CA SER A 98 -8.51 1.46 -0.26
C SER A 98 -8.39 0.44 0.87
N CYS A 99 -7.47 -0.52 0.77
CA CYS A 99 -7.17 -1.46 1.85
C CYS A 99 -6.64 -0.74 3.10
N ILE A 100 -5.78 0.28 2.93
CA ILE A 100 -5.30 1.09 4.06
C ILE A 100 -6.48 1.83 4.73
N CYS A 101 -7.40 2.38 3.94
CA CYS A 101 -8.64 2.99 4.46
C CYS A 101 -9.54 1.98 5.19
N LEU A 102 -9.76 0.79 4.61
CA LEU A 102 -10.54 -0.27 5.24
C LEU A 102 -9.90 -0.75 6.55
N ALA A 103 -8.58 -0.96 6.57
CA ALA A 103 -7.85 -1.36 7.76
C ALA A 103 -8.04 -0.32 8.88
N SER A 104 -8.07 0.96 8.51
CA SER A 104 -8.29 2.06 9.43
C SER A 104 -9.71 2.11 9.98
N ILE A 105 -10.71 1.92 9.11
CA ILE A 105 -12.11 1.80 9.53
C ILE A 105 -12.28 0.61 10.48
N ASP A 106 -11.67 -0.54 10.18
CA ASP A 106 -11.69 -1.70 11.06
C ASP A 106 -11.08 -1.39 12.44
N ARG A 107 -9.95 -0.68 12.49
CA ARG A 107 -9.37 -0.22 13.77
C ARG A 107 -10.30 0.71 14.54
N PHE A 108 -10.97 1.64 13.85
CA PHE A 108 -11.95 2.50 14.48
C PHE A 108 -13.13 1.70 15.04
N LEU A 109 -13.69 0.76 14.28
CA LEU A 109 -14.80 -0.09 14.71
C LEU A 109 -14.45 -0.92 15.95
N VAL A 110 -13.22 -1.47 16.00
CA VAL A 110 -12.70 -2.17 17.17
C VAL A 110 -12.54 -1.24 18.37
N SER A 111 -12.14 0.02 18.13
CA SER A 111 -11.93 1.01 19.18
C SER A 111 -13.23 1.54 19.80
N CYS A 112 -14.36 1.38 19.10
CA CYS A 112 -15.65 1.87 19.55
C CYS A 112 -16.13 1.17 20.83
N ARG A 113 -16.76 1.93 21.73
CA ARG A 113 -17.34 1.39 22.98
C ARG A 113 -18.59 0.55 22.74
N GLN A 114 -19.40 0.91 21.74
CA GLN A 114 -20.65 0.22 21.47
C GLN A 114 -20.40 -1.14 20.80
N ASP A 115 -20.98 -2.19 21.36
CA ASP A 115 -20.84 -3.57 20.85
C ASP A 115 -21.34 -3.72 19.40
N LYS A 116 -22.35 -2.94 19.00
CA LYS A 116 -22.89 -2.94 17.64
C LYS A 116 -21.80 -2.68 16.60
N TYR A 117 -20.94 -1.68 16.83
CA TYR A 117 -19.85 -1.33 15.91
C TYR A 117 -18.70 -2.33 15.96
N ARG A 118 -18.33 -2.81 17.16
CA ARG A 118 -17.30 -3.84 17.32
C ARG A 118 -17.66 -5.15 16.61
N LYS A 119 -18.94 -5.51 16.58
CA LYS A 119 -19.45 -6.70 15.87
C LYS A 119 -19.30 -6.61 14.35
N LEU A 120 -19.08 -5.43 13.77
CA LEU A 120 -18.81 -5.26 12.34
C LEU A 120 -17.37 -5.64 11.96
N SER A 121 -16.42 -5.53 12.90
CA SER A 121 -15.02 -5.97 12.75
C SER A 121 -14.91 -7.50 12.84
N LYS A 122 -15.49 -8.20 11.87
CA LYS A 122 -15.39 -9.65 11.69
C LYS A 122 -14.54 -9.97 10.47
N LEU A 123 -13.86 -11.12 10.51
CA LEU A 123 -13.02 -11.56 9.41
C LEU A 123 -13.83 -11.83 8.13
N SER A 124 -15.07 -12.32 8.25
CA SER A 124 -15.98 -12.49 7.12
C SER A 124 -16.32 -11.16 6.44
N THR A 125 -16.65 -10.13 7.23
CA THR A 125 -16.92 -8.78 6.73
C THR A 125 -15.71 -8.19 6.02
N ALA A 126 -14.52 -8.31 6.63
CA ALA A 126 -13.28 -7.82 6.01
C ALA A 126 -12.96 -8.53 4.68
N ARG A 127 -13.15 -9.86 4.60
CA ARG A 127 -12.99 -10.62 3.36
C ARG A 127 -13.94 -10.12 2.27
N LEU A 128 -15.23 -9.99 2.60
CA LEU A 128 -16.23 -9.51 1.66
C LEU A 128 -15.91 -8.09 1.18
N ALA A 129 -15.56 -7.18 2.09
CA ALA A 129 -15.19 -5.81 1.77
C ALA A 129 -13.97 -5.74 0.84
N VAL A 130 -12.92 -6.54 1.11
CA VAL A 130 -11.73 -6.60 0.25
C VAL A 130 -12.08 -7.14 -1.14
N ILE A 131 -12.91 -8.19 -1.24
CA ILE A 131 -13.36 -8.74 -2.52
C ILE A 131 -14.12 -7.68 -3.33
N ILE A 132 -15.07 -6.99 -2.70
CA ILE A 132 -15.84 -5.91 -3.34
C ILE A 132 -14.91 -4.81 -3.86
N ILE A 133 -13.93 -4.39 -3.05
CA ILE A 133 -12.96 -3.36 -3.44
C ILE A 133 -12.09 -3.80 -4.60
N ILE A 134 -11.60 -5.05 -4.60
CA ILE A 134 -10.81 -5.58 -5.70
C ILE A 134 -11.63 -5.59 -6.99
N ILE A 135 -12.85 -6.13 -6.95
CA ILE A 135 -13.74 -6.17 -8.12
C ILE A 135 -14.04 -4.76 -8.63
N PHE A 136 -14.42 -3.84 -7.73
CA PHE A 136 -14.71 -2.45 -8.05
C PHE A 136 -13.54 -1.78 -8.80
N TRP A 137 -12.31 -1.90 -8.28
CA TRP A 137 -11.15 -1.24 -8.90
C TRP A 137 -10.64 -1.94 -10.16
N LEU A 138 -10.85 -3.24 -10.30
CA LEU A 138 -10.60 -3.95 -11.56
C LEU A 138 -11.58 -3.48 -12.64
N CYS A 139 -12.87 -3.36 -12.32
CA CYS A 139 -13.88 -2.81 -13.23
C CYS A 139 -13.60 -1.34 -13.56
N HIS A 140 -13.26 -0.52 -12.56
CA HIS A 140 -12.91 0.89 -12.74
C HIS A 140 -11.69 1.10 -13.64
N SER A 141 -10.77 0.13 -13.69
CA SER A 141 -9.57 0.18 -14.52
C SER A 141 -9.81 -0.27 -15.97
N ILE A 142 -10.98 -0.79 -16.33
CA ILE A 142 -11.30 -1.21 -17.71
C ILE A 142 -11.12 -0.08 -18.74
N PRO A 143 -11.58 1.17 -18.50
CA PRO A 143 -11.35 2.28 -19.44
C PRO A 143 -9.87 2.52 -19.76
N TYR A 144 -8.96 2.22 -18.85
CA TYR A 144 -7.52 2.34 -19.11
C TYR A 144 -7.05 1.32 -20.14
N LEU A 145 -7.66 0.13 -20.20
CA LEU A 145 -7.38 -0.86 -21.25
C LEU A 145 -7.94 -0.41 -22.60
N VAL A 146 -9.09 0.28 -22.60
CA VAL A 146 -9.75 0.74 -23.83
C VAL A 146 -8.98 1.92 -24.43
N TYR A 147 -8.74 2.98 -23.64
CA TYR A 147 -8.20 4.25 -24.13
C TYR A 147 -6.68 4.32 -24.21
N ALA A 148 -5.93 3.34 -23.70
CA ALA A 148 -4.48 3.33 -23.86
C ALA A 148 -4.09 2.81 -25.26
N GLU A 149 -3.27 3.57 -25.96
CA GLU A 149 -2.77 3.27 -27.30
C GLU A 149 -1.30 3.69 -27.50
N LEU A 150 -0.70 3.17 -28.58
CA LEU A 150 0.60 3.61 -29.05
C LEU A 150 0.39 4.83 -29.96
N LEU A 151 0.83 6.00 -29.50
CA LEU A 151 0.73 7.24 -30.26
C LEU A 151 2.11 7.66 -30.76
N THR A 152 2.19 7.99 -32.04
CA THR A 152 3.38 8.55 -32.68
C THR A 152 3.36 10.07 -32.57
N SER A 153 4.38 10.65 -31.95
CA SER A 153 4.53 12.10 -31.87
C SER A 153 4.81 12.69 -33.25
N LEU A 154 3.97 13.62 -33.70
CA LEU A 154 4.13 14.32 -34.99
C LEU A 154 5.41 15.16 -35.08
N THR A 155 5.95 15.59 -33.94
CA THR A 155 7.13 16.47 -33.89
C THR A 155 8.46 15.72 -33.82
N THR A 156 8.46 14.52 -33.24
CA THR A 156 9.69 13.75 -32.96
C THR A 156 9.73 12.39 -33.64
N GLY A 157 8.61 11.92 -34.20
CA GLY A 157 8.47 10.57 -34.74
C GLY A 157 8.54 9.46 -33.69
N LEU A 158 8.64 9.80 -32.40
CA LEU A 158 8.76 8.84 -31.32
C LEU A 158 7.40 8.23 -30.97
N ILE A 159 7.37 6.91 -30.83
CA ILE A 159 6.20 6.16 -30.36
C ILE A 159 6.18 6.18 -28.84
N SER A 160 5.02 6.49 -28.26
CA SER A 160 4.81 6.51 -26.82
C SER A 160 3.49 5.85 -26.42
N CYS A 161 3.47 5.17 -25.28
CA CYS A 161 2.23 4.68 -24.68
C CYS A 161 1.51 5.85 -24.02
N SER A 162 0.36 6.22 -24.55
CA SER A 162 -0.45 7.33 -24.02
C SER A 162 -1.93 7.05 -24.18
N PHE A 163 -2.76 7.90 -23.58
CA PHE A 163 -4.20 7.82 -23.76
C PHE A 163 -4.61 8.50 -25.06
N VAL A 164 -5.49 7.87 -25.82
CA VAL A 164 -6.18 8.49 -26.96
C VAL A 164 -6.80 9.80 -26.49
N PRO A 165 -6.74 10.89 -27.29
CA PRO A 165 -7.32 12.19 -26.94
C PRO A 165 -8.84 12.13 -26.90
N ASN A 166 -9.38 11.54 -25.83
CA ASN A 166 -10.78 11.59 -25.45
C ASN A 166 -10.91 12.59 -24.29
N LYS A 167 -11.61 13.70 -24.55
CA LYS A 167 -11.76 14.79 -23.59
C LYS A 167 -12.46 14.34 -22.31
N GLU A 168 -13.49 13.52 -22.42
CA GLU A 168 -14.28 13.03 -21.28
C GLU A 168 -13.46 12.12 -20.36
N PHE A 169 -12.80 11.11 -20.93
CA PHE A 169 -11.96 10.21 -20.14
C PHE A 169 -10.76 10.94 -19.52
N THR A 170 -10.17 11.88 -20.27
CA THR A 170 -9.07 12.72 -19.79
C THR A 170 -9.54 13.57 -18.60
N ASN A 171 -10.64 14.30 -18.74
CA ASN A 171 -11.23 15.10 -17.66
C ASN A 171 -11.59 14.24 -16.44
N TYR A 172 -12.17 13.05 -16.64
CA TYR A 172 -12.48 12.13 -15.56
C TYR A 172 -11.22 11.70 -14.80
N ARG A 173 -10.16 11.30 -15.51
CA ARG A 173 -8.90 10.88 -14.91
C ARG A 173 -8.27 12.01 -14.08
N ILE A 174 -8.28 13.20 -14.65
CA ILE A 174 -7.65 14.39 -14.09
C ILE A 174 -8.44 14.91 -12.91
N TYR A 175 -9.72 15.24 -13.07
CA TYR A 175 -10.45 15.97 -12.04
C TYR A 175 -11.04 15.06 -10.97
N VAL A 176 -11.17 13.75 -11.26
CA VAL A 176 -11.79 12.79 -10.35
C VAL A 176 -10.77 11.75 -9.89
N THR A 177 -10.25 10.93 -10.80
CA THR A 177 -9.48 9.74 -10.38
C THR A 177 -8.20 10.07 -9.64
N LEU A 178 -7.43 11.04 -10.13
CA LEU A 178 -6.14 11.38 -9.54
C LEU A 178 -6.30 12.17 -8.22
N PRO A 179 -6.93 13.36 -8.16
CA PRO A 179 -7.00 14.17 -6.96
C PRO A 179 -7.97 13.60 -5.92
N ILE A 180 -9.12 13.06 -6.35
CA ILE A 180 -10.13 12.59 -5.40
C ILE A 180 -9.78 11.17 -4.94
N TYR A 181 -9.73 10.18 -5.84
CA TYR A 181 -9.57 8.79 -5.42
C TYR A 181 -8.16 8.43 -4.96
N THR A 182 -7.11 8.98 -5.57
CA THR A 182 -5.73 8.68 -5.15
C THR A 182 -5.28 9.59 -4.00
N GLY A 183 -5.75 10.84 -3.96
CA GLY A 183 -5.27 11.86 -3.03
C GLY A 183 -6.15 12.13 -1.83
N LEU A 184 -7.16 12.97 -2.05
CA LEU A 184 -7.98 13.58 -1.02
C LEU A 184 -8.79 12.54 -0.26
N PHE A 185 -9.45 11.61 -0.95
CA PHE A 185 -10.34 10.65 -0.31
C PHE A 185 -9.60 9.73 0.67
N PRO A 186 -8.49 9.04 0.29
CA PRO A 186 -7.73 8.23 1.25
C PRO A 186 -7.17 9.07 2.40
N SER A 187 -6.62 10.25 2.10
CA SER A 187 -5.98 11.11 3.11
C SER A 187 -6.99 11.62 4.15
N LEU A 188 -8.16 12.08 3.72
CA LEU A 188 -9.22 12.59 4.60
C LEU A 188 -9.80 11.47 5.46
N ILE A 189 -10.09 10.30 4.86
CA ILE A 189 -10.58 9.14 5.63
C ILE A 189 -9.57 8.77 6.71
N LEU A 190 -8.29 8.65 6.34
CA LEU A 190 -7.26 8.24 7.30
C LEU A 190 -7.03 9.28 8.39
N ALA A 191 -7.08 10.57 8.08
CA ALA A 191 -6.99 11.63 9.06
C ALA A 191 -8.15 11.58 10.05
N ILE A 192 -9.40 11.56 9.56
CA ILE A 192 -10.61 11.57 10.40
C ILE A 192 -10.66 10.30 11.26
N ILE A 193 -10.57 9.13 10.62
CA ILE A 193 -10.65 7.83 11.28
C ILE A 193 -9.47 7.61 12.21
N GLY A 194 -8.27 8.10 11.86
CA GLY A 194 -7.09 8.02 12.71
C GLY A 194 -7.22 8.83 13.99
N ILE A 195 -7.71 10.07 13.90
CA ILE A 195 -7.97 10.92 15.06
C ILE A 195 -9.02 10.27 15.97
N MET A 196 -10.11 9.75 15.40
CA MET A 196 -11.16 9.08 16.17
C MET A 196 -10.63 7.81 16.86
N THR A 197 -9.84 7.00 16.15
CA THR A 197 -9.23 5.78 16.70
C THR A 197 -8.29 6.10 17.84
N TYR A 198 -7.44 7.13 17.70
CA TYR A 198 -6.51 7.55 18.75
C TYR A 198 -7.25 7.96 20.03
N LYS A 199 -8.29 8.78 19.91
CA LYS A 199 -9.12 9.22 21.05
C LYS A 199 -9.79 8.05 21.78
N ASN A 200 -10.22 7.03 21.04
CA ASN A 200 -10.92 5.88 21.59
C ASN A 200 -9.98 4.86 22.24
N THR A 201 -8.77 4.67 21.68
CA THR A 201 -7.83 3.63 22.13
C THR A 201 -7.31 3.88 23.54
N ASN A 202 -7.20 5.16 23.96
CA ASN A 202 -6.79 5.52 25.31
C ASN A 202 -7.80 5.13 26.41
N LYS A 203 -9.02 4.69 26.02
CA LYS A 203 -10.13 4.42 26.93
C LYS A 203 -10.53 2.95 27.03
N LEU A 204 -9.81 2.04 26.38
CA LEU A 204 -10.15 0.60 26.32
C LEU A 204 -9.41 -0.21 27.40
N GLN A 205 -10.17 -0.85 28.28
CA GLN A 205 -9.69 -1.88 29.21
C GLN A 205 -9.80 -3.26 28.55
N ILE A 206 -8.78 -3.67 27.80
CA ILE A 206 -8.69 -4.97 27.14
C ILE A 206 -7.53 -5.78 27.78
N SER A 207 -7.59 -7.11 27.70
CA SER A 207 -6.49 -7.97 28.15
C SER A 207 -5.14 -7.55 27.56
N ARG A 208 -4.09 -7.56 28.39
CA ARG A 208 -2.76 -7.00 28.10
C ARG A 208 -2.20 -7.47 26.74
N GLN A 209 -2.37 -8.74 26.38
CA GLN A 209 -1.86 -9.29 25.12
C GLN A 209 -2.61 -8.81 23.88
N ARG A 210 -3.95 -8.74 23.93
CA ARG A 210 -4.76 -8.20 22.83
C ARG A 210 -4.54 -6.69 22.67
N GLN A 211 -4.35 -5.99 23.79
CA GLN A 211 -4.02 -4.57 23.81
C GLN A 211 -2.69 -4.27 23.11
N LEU A 212 -1.65 -5.10 23.30
CA LEU A 212 -0.35 -4.91 22.62
C LEU A 212 -0.46 -5.01 21.11
N VAL A 213 -1.14 -6.04 20.59
CA VAL A 213 -1.34 -6.22 19.13
C VAL A 213 -2.16 -5.07 18.56
N GLN A 214 -3.23 -4.64 19.24
CA GLN A 214 -4.04 -3.50 18.80
C GLN A 214 -3.26 -2.19 18.81
N LYS A 215 -2.46 -1.94 19.85
CA LYS A 215 -1.61 -0.74 19.94
C LYS A 215 -0.57 -0.71 18.82
N GLN A 216 0.03 -1.85 18.48
CA GLN A 216 0.97 -1.95 17.36
C GLN A 216 0.29 -1.63 16.02
N LEU A 217 -0.87 -2.23 15.74
CA LEU A 217 -1.63 -1.99 14.50
C LEU A 217 -2.15 -0.55 14.40
N THR A 218 -2.56 0.04 15.53
CA THR A 218 -3.00 1.44 15.59
C THR A 218 -1.83 2.39 15.38
N SER A 219 -0.69 2.13 16.03
CA SER A 219 0.55 2.91 15.83
C SER A 219 1.00 2.87 14.37
N MET A 220 0.91 1.70 13.73
CA MET A 220 1.24 1.53 12.33
C MET A 220 0.33 2.39 11.43
N MET A 221 -0.99 2.33 11.65
CA MET A 221 -1.94 3.17 10.90
C MET A 221 -1.64 4.67 11.07
N LEU A 222 -1.38 5.13 12.30
CA LEU A 222 -1.12 6.55 12.57
C LEU A 222 0.16 7.05 11.88
N MET A 223 1.19 6.20 11.76
CA MET A 223 2.41 6.54 11.01
C MET A 223 2.19 6.60 9.49
N GLN A 224 1.18 5.91 8.95
CA GLN A 224 0.89 5.98 7.51
C GLN A 224 0.28 7.32 7.09
N ILE A 225 -0.42 8.01 7.98
CA ILE A 225 -1.05 9.32 7.71
C ILE A 225 -0.04 10.36 7.21
N PRO A 226 1.03 10.69 7.97
CA PRO A 226 2.01 11.68 7.49
C PRO A 226 2.74 11.19 6.23
N ILE A 227 3.03 9.88 6.12
CA ILE A 227 3.69 9.33 4.94
C ILE A 227 2.85 9.59 3.69
N LEU A 228 1.55 9.26 3.71
CA LEU A 228 0.64 9.48 2.59
C LEU A 228 0.53 10.97 2.25
N PHE A 229 0.44 11.83 3.27
CA PHE A 229 0.38 13.27 3.06
C PHE A 229 1.62 13.80 2.32
N PHE A 230 2.82 13.46 2.79
CA PHE A 230 4.08 13.95 2.21
C PHE A 230 4.46 13.29 0.89
N THR A 231 3.93 12.10 0.59
CA THR A 231 4.30 11.36 -0.65
C THR A 231 3.29 11.54 -1.77
N ILE A 232 1.99 11.54 -1.46
CA ILE A 232 0.92 11.59 -2.47
C ILE A 232 0.60 13.03 -2.86
N LEU A 233 0.51 13.97 -1.92
CA LEU A 233 0.09 15.35 -2.24
C LEU A 233 1.05 16.06 -3.21
N PRO A 234 2.38 15.99 -3.07
CA PRO A 234 3.28 16.63 -4.03
C PRO A 234 3.11 16.07 -5.44
N TYR A 235 2.91 14.75 -5.55
CA TYR A 235 2.69 14.10 -6.84
C TYR A 235 1.39 14.56 -7.52
N ILE A 236 0.29 14.64 -6.77
CA ILE A 236 -0.99 15.11 -7.31
C ILE A 236 -0.92 16.58 -7.68
N ALA A 237 -0.43 17.44 -6.77
CA ALA A 237 -0.30 18.87 -7.02
C ALA A 237 0.54 19.15 -8.28
N PHE A 238 1.65 18.42 -8.45
CA PHE A 238 2.48 18.56 -9.64
C PHE A 238 1.81 18.06 -10.93
N THR A 239 1.06 16.95 -10.85
CA THR A 239 0.35 16.41 -12.02
C THR A 239 -0.75 17.37 -12.49
N GLU A 240 -1.51 17.93 -11.56
CA GLU A 240 -2.51 18.98 -11.84
C GLU A 240 -1.86 20.23 -12.43
N TYR A 241 -0.77 20.70 -11.81
CA TYR A 241 -0.01 21.84 -12.33
C TYR A 241 0.46 21.60 -13.77
N THR A 242 1.05 20.44 -14.05
CA THR A 242 1.58 20.11 -15.38
C THR A 242 0.48 20.12 -16.42
N LEU A 243 -0.69 19.62 -16.06
CA LEU A 243 -1.85 19.61 -16.93
C LEU A 243 -2.38 21.02 -17.20
N LEU A 244 -2.68 21.80 -16.16
CA LEU A 244 -3.24 23.15 -16.30
C LEU A 244 -2.34 24.07 -17.13
N THR A 245 -1.05 23.75 -17.17
CA THR A 245 -0.03 24.50 -17.89
C THR A 245 0.32 23.91 -19.26
N THR A 246 -0.39 22.90 -19.76
CA THR A 246 -0.10 22.25 -21.06
C THR A 246 -0.25 23.18 -22.27
N THR A 247 -1.21 24.10 -22.24
CA THR A 247 -1.47 25.07 -23.33
C THR A 247 -0.59 26.32 -23.25
N MET A 248 0.15 26.49 -22.16
CA MET A 248 0.99 27.68 -21.96
C MET A 248 2.34 27.52 -22.65
N ILE A 249 2.80 28.57 -23.32
CA ILE A 249 4.15 28.63 -23.89
C ILE A 249 5.15 28.71 -22.74
N LYS A 250 6.05 27.73 -22.66
CA LYS A 250 7.07 27.60 -21.60
C LYS A 250 8.47 27.77 -22.17
N SER A 251 9.31 28.50 -21.45
CA SER A 251 10.75 28.55 -21.74
C SER A 251 11.40 27.17 -21.62
N GLN A 252 12.54 26.98 -22.28
CA GLN A 252 13.25 25.70 -22.25
C GLN A 252 13.67 25.31 -20.83
N ASP A 253 14.09 26.28 -20.01
CA ASP A 253 14.46 26.03 -18.61
C ASP A 253 13.29 25.54 -17.78
N LYS A 254 12.11 26.14 -17.98
CA LYS A 254 10.88 25.72 -17.29
C LYS A 254 10.50 24.30 -17.68
N LYS A 255 10.59 23.93 -18.96
CA LYS A 255 10.36 22.55 -19.42
C LYS A 255 11.36 21.57 -18.80
N ASN A 256 12.63 21.97 -18.66
CA ASN A 256 13.66 21.14 -18.06
C ASN A 256 13.39 20.87 -16.57
N ILE A 257 12.98 21.91 -15.82
CA ILE A 257 12.61 21.82 -14.40
C ILE A 257 11.37 20.96 -14.21
N GLU A 258 10.33 21.17 -15.02
CA GLU A 258 9.11 20.35 -14.97
C GLU A 258 9.42 18.89 -15.28
N ASN A 259 10.26 18.61 -16.27
CA ASN A 259 10.68 17.24 -16.57
C ASN A 259 11.44 16.59 -15.39
N LEU A 260 12.26 17.35 -14.66
CA LEU A 260 12.93 16.85 -13.47
C LEU A 260 11.92 16.45 -12.38
N PHE A 261 10.95 17.31 -12.07
CA PHE A 261 9.90 17.02 -11.09
C PHE A 261 8.95 15.90 -11.52
N ALA A 262 8.66 15.78 -12.82
CA ALA A 262 7.91 14.67 -13.40
C ALA A 262 8.61 13.31 -13.21
N ASN A 263 9.90 13.32 -12.86
CA ASN A 263 10.67 12.13 -12.54
C ASN A 263 10.86 11.90 -11.04
N ILE A 264 11.01 12.96 -10.26
CA ILE A 264 11.17 12.88 -8.80
C ILE A 264 9.86 12.52 -8.10
N PHE A 265 8.76 13.21 -8.41
CA PHE A 265 7.52 13.02 -7.66
C PHE A 265 6.89 11.62 -7.78
N PRO A 266 6.93 10.94 -8.95
CA PRO A 266 6.50 9.55 -9.01
C PRO A 266 7.35 8.61 -8.14
N LEU A 267 8.65 8.85 -8.01
CA LEU A 267 9.49 8.05 -7.11
C LEU A 267 9.09 8.26 -5.65
N ILE A 268 8.86 9.52 -5.26
CA ILE A 268 8.34 9.88 -3.93
C ILE A 268 6.96 9.22 -3.70
N PHE A 269 6.08 9.21 -4.69
CA PHE A 269 4.80 8.52 -4.62
C PHE A 269 4.95 7.02 -4.35
N TYR A 270 5.90 6.34 -5.03
CA TYR A 270 6.15 4.91 -4.81
C TYR A 270 6.69 4.56 -3.42
N ILE A 271 7.28 5.53 -2.70
CA ILE A 271 7.67 5.34 -1.29
C ILE A 271 6.46 4.93 -0.44
N THR A 272 5.25 5.38 -0.77
CA THR A 272 4.00 4.94 -0.11
C THR A 272 3.86 3.43 -0.03
N PHE A 273 4.22 2.71 -1.09
CA PHE A 273 4.05 1.26 -1.19
C PHE A 273 5.27 0.49 -0.66
N ALA A 274 6.41 1.16 -0.52
CA ALA A 274 7.63 0.60 0.09
C ALA A 274 7.69 0.81 1.62
N CYS A 275 7.11 1.91 2.12
CA CYS A 275 7.15 2.33 3.51
C CYS A 275 6.48 1.42 4.55
N PRO A 276 5.45 0.60 4.25
CA PRO A 276 4.76 -0.18 5.28
C PRO A 276 5.73 -1.00 6.13
N PHE A 277 6.78 -1.57 5.55
CA PHE A 277 7.84 -2.27 6.29
C PHE A 277 8.53 -1.42 7.34
N PHE A 278 9.02 -0.23 6.97
CA PHE A 278 9.72 0.66 7.89
C PHE A 278 8.79 1.10 9.02
N VAL A 279 7.52 1.31 8.72
CA VAL A 279 6.47 1.58 9.70
C VAL A 279 6.29 0.40 10.66
N PHE A 280 6.18 -0.84 10.14
CA PHE A 280 6.07 -2.05 10.96
C PHE A 280 7.31 -2.27 11.84
N PHE A 281 8.49 -2.03 11.29
CA PHE A 281 9.77 -2.14 11.99
C PHE A 281 9.89 -1.12 13.12
N ALA A 282 9.50 0.14 12.89
CA ALA A 282 9.46 1.16 13.93
C ALA A 282 8.41 0.84 15.01
N SER A 283 7.22 0.40 14.60
CA SER A 283 6.04 0.25 15.48
C SER A 283 6.07 -0.99 16.38
N SER A 284 6.65 -2.12 15.94
CA SER A 284 6.49 -3.39 16.64
C SER A 284 7.82 -4.05 17.04
N LYS A 285 8.00 -4.25 18.36
CA LYS A 285 9.12 -5.04 18.91
C LYS A 285 9.09 -6.48 18.39
N SER A 286 7.92 -7.09 18.30
CA SER A 286 7.74 -8.46 17.80
C SER A 286 8.12 -8.55 16.31
N PHE A 287 7.76 -7.54 15.51
CA PHE A 287 8.18 -7.47 14.12
C PHE A 287 9.71 -7.34 13.98
N ARG A 288 10.35 -6.50 14.82
CA ARG A 288 11.82 -6.39 14.84
C ARG A 288 12.50 -7.71 15.17
N GLN A 289 11.93 -8.51 16.08
CA GLN A 289 12.47 -9.84 16.41
C GLN A 289 12.36 -10.80 15.22
N GLU A 290 11.21 -10.84 14.53
CA GLU A 290 11.04 -11.65 13.31
C GLU A 290 11.96 -11.20 12.17
N ALA A 291 12.11 -9.89 11.97
CA ALA A 291 13.05 -9.36 10.98
C ALA A 291 14.49 -9.75 11.31
N LYS A 292 14.91 -9.63 12.59
CA LYS A 292 16.23 -10.10 13.04
C LYS A 292 16.41 -11.59 12.78
N MET A 293 15.42 -12.44 13.11
CA MET A 293 15.50 -13.88 12.83
C MET A 293 15.63 -14.19 11.34
N PHE A 294 14.94 -13.43 10.48
CA PHE A 294 15.05 -13.56 9.03
C PHE A 294 16.45 -13.20 8.51
N PHE A 295 17.01 -12.05 8.94
CA PHE A 295 18.33 -11.60 8.50
C PHE A 295 19.49 -12.36 9.16
N SER A 296 19.31 -12.92 10.36
CA SER A 296 20.33 -13.68 11.07
C SER A 296 20.39 -15.17 10.65
N CYS A 297 19.66 -15.60 9.63
CA CYS A 297 19.64 -16.99 9.15
C CYS A 297 19.43 -18.05 10.26
N GLN A 298 18.77 -17.70 11.37
CA GLN A 298 18.44 -18.65 12.46
C GLN A 298 17.21 -19.51 12.14
N LEU A 299 16.76 -19.51 10.88
CA LEU A 299 15.54 -20.15 10.39
C LEU A 299 15.47 -21.67 10.62
N PHE A 300 16.58 -22.33 10.97
CA PHE A 300 16.65 -23.80 11.11
C PHE A 300 16.67 -24.34 12.56
N ILE A 301 16.89 -23.53 13.59
CA ILE A 301 17.16 -24.09 14.94
C ILE A 301 15.93 -24.11 15.86
N ASN A 302 14.96 -23.19 15.69
CA ASN A 302 13.88 -23.00 16.68
C ASN A 302 12.58 -23.78 16.43
N HIS A 303 12.54 -24.71 15.47
CA HIS A 303 11.36 -25.58 15.27
C HIS A 303 11.33 -26.82 16.18
N ARG A 304 12.32 -27.02 17.06
CA ARG A 304 12.22 -27.99 18.16
C ARG A 304 11.47 -27.38 19.35
N VAL A 305 10.15 -27.56 19.32
CA VAL A 305 9.30 -27.94 20.47
C VAL A 305 9.62 -27.22 21.79
N GLN A 306 8.87 -26.16 22.11
CA GLN A 306 8.48 -25.94 23.50
C GLN A 306 7.33 -26.92 23.80
N PRO A 307 7.50 -27.94 24.64
CA PRO A 307 6.36 -28.69 25.16
C PRO A 307 5.57 -27.75 26.08
N GLN A 308 4.28 -27.62 25.82
CA GLN A 308 3.34 -27.08 26.81
C GLN A 308 3.47 -27.93 28.06
N SER A 309 3.98 -27.34 29.14
CA SER A 309 3.93 -27.91 30.48
C SER A 309 2.46 -28.08 30.89
N THR A 310 1.97 -29.32 30.82
CA THR A 310 0.71 -29.74 31.45
C THR A 310 0.89 -29.64 32.96
N THR A 311 0.37 -28.57 33.55
CA THR A 311 0.31 -28.42 35.00
C THR A 311 -0.80 -29.33 35.54
N THR A 312 -0.37 -30.44 36.13
CA THR A 312 -0.81 -31.03 37.40
C THR A 312 -2.21 -30.67 37.91
N THR A 313 -3.15 -31.62 37.83
CA THR A 313 -4.24 -31.72 38.81
C THR A 313 -4.05 -33.00 39.60
N ARG A 314 -3.82 -32.85 40.90
CA ARG A 314 -3.58 -33.91 41.89
C ARG A 314 -4.78 -34.85 42.03
N ASN A 315 -4.46 -36.13 42.15
CA ASN A 315 -5.27 -37.15 42.81
C ASN A 315 -5.67 -36.70 44.23
N ILE A 316 -6.96 -36.81 44.54
CA ILE A 316 -7.44 -37.15 45.88
C ILE A 316 -8.38 -38.33 45.69
N GLN A 317 -7.98 -39.46 46.26
CA GLN A 317 -8.68 -40.73 46.27
C GLN A 317 -9.14 -40.98 47.72
N GLY A 318 -10.39 -41.40 47.90
CA GLY A 318 -10.86 -42.10 49.12
C GLY A 318 -11.70 -41.27 50.09
N ASN A 319 -13.03 -41.40 50.04
CA ASN A 319 -13.77 -42.31 50.94
C ASN A 319 -15.30 -42.15 50.77
N LEU A 320 -15.94 -43.28 50.42
CA LEU A 320 -17.35 -43.59 50.68
C LEU A 320 -17.59 -43.66 52.21
N PRO A 321 -18.83 -43.44 52.67
CA PRO A 321 -19.69 -44.60 52.91
C PRO A 321 -21.13 -44.43 52.42
N ALA A 322 -21.72 -45.59 52.15
CA ALA A 322 -23.13 -45.83 51.91
C ALA A 322 -23.98 -45.58 53.16
N VAL A 323 -25.22 -45.11 52.98
CA VAL A 323 -26.36 -45.44 53.85
C VAL A 323 -27.63 -45.49 53.00
N GLU A 324 -28.28 -46.67 53.02
CA GLU A 324 -29.66 -46.94 52.62
C GLU A 324 -30.67 -46.19 53.50
N LYS A 325 -31.70 -45.60 52.89
CA LYS A 325 -33.11 -46.03 53.03
C LYS A 325 -34.02 -45.17 52.17
#